data_AF-A0A920NX48-F1
#
_entry.id   AF-A0A920NX48-F1
#
_cell.length_a   1.000
_cell.length_b   1.000
_cell.length_c   1.000
_cell.angle_alpha   90.00
_cell.angle_beta   90.00
_cell.angle_gamma   90.00
#
_symmetry.space_group_name_H-M   'P 1'
#
loop_
_entity.id
_entity.type
_entity.pdbx_description
1 polymer ?
#
loop_
_entity_poly.entity_id
_entity_poly.type
_entity_poly.pdbx_seq_one_letter_code
_entity_poly.pdbx_strand_id
1 'polypeptide(L)' 'MDIGIYPDPVGSDRIVSFMLSGEKGFDSLENVAKSISDYLPHRKKPKDLEGLKKNLRLKR' A
#
# COMPACT_ATOMS: atom_id res chain seq x y z
N MET A 1 4.35 0.25 -25.46
CA MET A 1 4.54 -0.17 -24.07
C MET A 1 5.97 -0.67 -23.98
N ASP A 2 6.89 0.13 -23.44
CA ASP A 2 8.26 -0.31 -23.18
C ASP A 2 8.27 -0.89 -21.76
N ILE A 3 8.22 -2.21 -21.65
CA ILE A 3 8.50 -2.88 -20.39
C ILE A 3 9.99 -3.20 -20.47
N GLY A 4 10.81 -2.31 -19.92
CA GLY A 4 12.23 -2.56 -19.79
C GLY A 4 12.47 -3.87 -19.02
N ILE A 5 13.48 -4.64 -19.44
CA ILE A 5 13.85 -5.93 -18.80
C ILE A 5 14.18 -5.72 -17.32
N TYR A 6 14.55 -4.49 -16.93
CA TYR A 6 14.88 -4.12 -15.57
C TYR A 6 13.96 -3.00 -15.08
N PRO A 7 13.38 -3.13 -13.88
CA PRO A 7 12.60 -2.07 -13.29
C PRO A 7 13.49 -0.88 -12.91
N ASP A 8 12.92 0.33 -12.93
CA ASP A 8 13.60 1.55 -12.47
C ASP A 8 14.09 1.35 -11.02
N PRO A 9 15.38 1.57 -10.70
CA PRO A 9 15.92 1.32 -9.37
C PRO A 9 15.23 2.13 -8.28
N VAL A 10 14.94 3.40 -8.55
CA VAL A 10 14.31 4.31 -7.56
C VAL A 10 12.88 3.87 -7.25
N GLY A 11 12.11 3.53 -8.28
CA GLY A 11 10.77 2.99 -8.14
C GLY A 11 10.76 1.65 -7.40
N SER A 12 11.73 0.79 -7.69
CA SER A 12 11.89 -0.52 -7.05
C SER A 12 12.18 -0.37 -5.56
N ASP A 13 13.17 0.46 -5.21
CA ASP A 13 13.54 0.74 -3.82
C ASP A 13 12.37 1.32 -3.02
N ARG A 14 11.58 2.19 -3.64
CA ARG A 14 10.38 2.76 -3.01
C ARG A 14 9.31 1.70 -2.71
N ILE A 15 9.07 0.77 -3.64
CA ILE A 15 8.11 -0.34 -3.42
C ILE A 15 8.63 -1.27 -2.32
N VAL A 16 9.89 -1.68 -2.37
CA VAL A 16 10.49 -2.59 -1.38
C VAL A 16 10.45 -1.96 0.00
N SER A 17 10.84 -0.69 0.14
CA SER A 17 10.80 0.04 1.41
C SER A 17 9.38 0.13 1.98
N PHE A 18 8.38 0.39 1.12
CA PHE A 18 6.98 0.38 1.52
C PHE A 18 6.54 -0.99 2.05
N MET A 19 6.87 -2.07 1.34
CA MET A 19 6.51 -3.43 1.75
C MET A 19 7.16 -3.81 3.09
N LEU A 20 8.44 -3.45 3.30
CA LEU A 20 9.15 -3.69 4.56
C LEU A 20 8.58 -2.89 5.73
N SER A 21 8.07 -1.68 5.48
CA SER A 21 7.47 -0.85 6.55
C SER A 21 6.25 -1.49 7.23
N GLY A 22 5.58 -2.42 6.53
CA GLY A 22 4.41 -3.16 7.03
C GLY A 22 4.70 -4.63 7.32
N GLU A 23 5.97 -5.06 7.40
CA GLU A 23 6.36 -6.48 7.53
C GLU A 23 5.71 -7.16 8.74
N LYS A 24 5.57 -6.44 9.86
CA LYS A 24 4.94 -6.95 11.09
C LYS A 24 3.41 -6.92 11.07
N GLY A 25 2.81 -6.48 9.96
CA GLY A 25 1.38 -6.20 9.86
C GLY A 25 0.99 -4.86 10.48
N PHE A 26 -0.31 -4.67 10.68
CA PHE A 26 -0.89 -3.42 11.18
C PHE A 26 -1.92 -3.70 12.27
N ASP A 27 -1.97 -2.84 13.29
CA ASP A 27 -2.88 -3.00 14.42
C ASP A 27 -4.35 -2.65 14.08
N SER A 28 -4.59 -1.90 13.00
CA SER A 28 -5.92 -1.44 12.61
C SER A 28 -6.03 -1.13 11.12
N LEU A 29 -7.26 -1.02 10.62
CA LEU A 29 -7.54 -0.63 9.23
C LEU A 29 -7.12 0.82 8.95
N GLU A 30 -7.18 1.68 9.96
CA GLU A 30 -6.74 3.07 9.89
C GLU A 30 -5.23 3.14 9.69
N ASN A 31 -4.46 2.28 10.38
CA ASN A 31 -3.01 2.18 10.23
C ASN A 31 -2.63 1.71 8.82
N VAL A 32 -3.33 0.70 8.29
CA VAL A 32 -3.16 0.26 6.89
C VAL A 32 -3.46 1.40 5.92
N ALA A 33 -4.60 2.07 6.09
CA ALA A 33 -5.02 3.17 5.22
C ALA A 33 -4.04 4.34 5.24
N LYS A 34 -3.44 4.63 6.40
CA LYS A 34 -2.39 5.65 6.54
C LYS A 34 -1.14 5.25 5.75
N SER A 35 -0.63 4.04 5.94
CA SER A 35 0.56 3.54 5.21
C SER A 35 0.38 3.60 3.69
N ILE A 36 -0.81 3.20 3.19
CA ILE A 36 -1.14 3.32 1.76
C ILE A 36 -1.17 4.78 1.29
N SER A 37 -1.73 5.70 2.09
CA SER A 37 -1.76 7.12 1.75
C SER A 37 -0.36 7.75 1.75
N ASP A 38 0.51 7.35 2.67
CA ASP A 38 1.91 7.80 2.70
C ASP A 38 2.66 7.31 1.45
N TYR A 39 2.38 6.09 0.99
CA TYR A 39 2.95 5.54 -0.24
C TYR A 39 2.34 6.15 -1.51
N LEU A 40 1.05 6.50 -1.52
CA LEU A 40 0.33 7.08 -2.66
C LEU A 40 -0.22 8.48 -2.31
N PRO A 41 0.65 9.50 -2.12
CA PRO A 41 0.22 10.82 -1.64
C PRO A 41 -0.75 11.54 -2.60
N HIS A 42 -0.64 11.25 -3.91
CA HIS A 42 -1.54 11.81 -4.92
C HIS A 42 -2.91 11.11 -4.97
N ARG A 43 -3.05 9.93 -4.35
CA ARG A 43 -4.32 9.21 -4.28
C ARG A 43 -5.11 9.72 -3.08
N LYS A 44 -6.22 10.40 -3.35
CA LYS A 44 -7.14 10.85 -2.29
C LYS A 44 -7.56 9.67 -1.40
N LYS A 45 -7.41 9.82 -0.08
CA LYS A 45 -7.81 8.79 0.89
C LYS A 45 -9.29 8.47 0.71
N PRO A 46 -9.68 7.18 0.62
CA PRO A 46 -11.09 6.78 0.58
C PRO A 46 -11.84 7.27 1.81
N LYS A 47 -13.14 7.58 1.65
CA LYS A 47 -14.00 8.03 2.76
C LYS A 47 -14.41 6.90 3.70
N ASP A 48 -14.47 5.67 3.20
CA ASP A 48 -14.75 4.47 3.98
C ASP A 48 -13.63 3.42 3.83
N LEU A 49 -13.57 2.49 4.79
CA LEU A 49 -12.61 1.39 4.82
C LEU A 49 -13.27 0.04 4.50
N GLU A 50 -14.52 0.01 4.04
CA GLU A 50 -15.22 -1.26 3.74
C GLU A 50 -14.55 -1.99 2.57
N GLY A 51 -14.11 -1.24 1.55
CA GLY A 51 -13.31 -1.79 0.47
C GLY A 51 -11.98 -2.39 0.96
N LEU A 52 -11.37 -1.78 1.99
CA LEU A 52 -10.14 -2.28 2.58
C LEU A 52 -10.37 -3.57 3.39
N LYS A 53 -11.46 -3.66 4.16
CA LYS A 53 -11.88 -4.90 4.84
C LYS A 53 -12.01 -6.07 3.88
N LYS A 54 -12.64 -5.83 2.73
CA LYS A 54 -12.78 -6.82 1.65
C LYS A 54 -11.42 -7.25 1.11
N ASN A 55 -10.54 -6.31 0.79
CA ASN A 55 -9.19 -6.60 0.27
C ASN A 55 -8.35 -7.40 1.27
N LEU A 56 -8.47 -7.09 2.57
CA LEU A 56 -7.79 -7.80 3.65
C LEU A 56 -8.48 -9.10 4.07
N ARG A 57 -9.58 -9.46 3.41
CA ARG A 57 -10.36 -10.68 3.67
C ARG A 57 -10.76 -10.82 5.15
N LEU A 58 -10.97 -9.69 5.82
CA LEU A 58 -11.51 -9.67 7.18
C LEU A 58 -12.94 -10.19 7.10
N LYS A 59 -13.17 -11.40 7.59
CA LYS A 59 -14.51 -11.97 7.71
C LYS A 59 -15.25 -11.20 8.80
N ARG A 60 -16.52 -10.88 8.55
CA ARG A 60 -17.45 -10.46 9.60
C ARG A 60 -17.74 -11.63 10.53
#